data_AF-A0A944QHC9-F1
#
_entry.id   AF-A0A944QHC9-F1
#
_cell.length_a   1.000
_cell.length_b   1.000
_cell.length_c   1.000
_cell.angle_alpha   90.00
_cell.angle_beta   90.00
_cell.angle_gamma   90.00
#
_symmetry.space_group_name_H-M   'P 1'
#
loop_
_entity.id
_entity.type
_entity.pdbx_description
1 polymer ?
#
loop_
_entity_poly.entity_id
_entity_poly.type
_entity_poly.pdbx_seq_one_letter_code
_entity_poly.pdbx_strand_id
1 'polypeptide(L)'
;MATWGFTVVAIDAPGHGDRTRTTEDEQARADLRQAQAAGDAGLFKSVSLRYTASLAERAVPEWQATLDALQELSEIGAKAPIGYGGGVSLGTAIGVPLTAIEPRSTAAIFGGGFFVHEALIEAAARFTVPIQFLLPWDEEHVVRQSALALFDAFASEEKTRATIAPSVGSASTTSSSPGILARPVLP
;
A
#
# COMPACT_ATOMS: atom_id res chain seq x y z
N MET A 1 3.07 5.24 24.60
CA MET A 1 4.15 4.56 23.87
C MET A 1 3.53 3.42 23.07
N ALA A 2 3.92 3.23 21.81
CA ALA A 2 3.51 2.04 21.06
C ALA A 2 4.08 0.79 21.73
N THR A 3 3.28 -0.27 21.78
CA THR A 3 3.57 -1.52 22.53
C THR A 3 4.86 -2.23 22.12
N TRP A 4 5.44 -1.87 20.96
CA TRP A 4 6.58 -2.56 20.37
C TRP A 4 7.80 -1.65 20.12
N GLY A 5 7.81 -0.44 20.69
CA GLY A 5 8.94 0.49 20.54
C GLY A 5 9.11 1.08 19.14
N PHE A 6 8.04 1.10 18.33
CA PHE A 6 8.01 1.82 17.06
C PHE A 6 7.24 3.14 17.21
N THR A 7 7.73 4.20 16.58
CA THR A 7 6.91 5.35 16.21
C THR A 7 6.14 5.00 14.95
N VAL A 8 4.83 5.22 14.96
CA VAL A 8 3.96 4.90 13.83
C VAL A 8 3.31 6.17 13.33
N VAL A 9 3.41 6.42 12.03
CA VAL A 9 2.63 7.45 11.33
C VAL A 9 1.69 6.75 10.36
N ALA A 10 0.49 7.28 10.20
CA ALA A 10 -0.43 6.90 9.13
C ALA A 10 -1.02 8.18 8.56
N ILE A 11 -1.03 8.31 7.23
CA ILE A 11 -1.67 9.44 6.55
C ILE A 11 -2.79 8.92 5.67
N ASP A 12 -3.86 9.71 5.58
CA ASP A 12 -4.95 9.41 4.66
C ASP A 12 -4.47 9.53 3.22
N ALA A 13 -4.76 8.53 2.41
CA ALA A 13 -4.50 8.59 0.96
C ALA A 13 -5.32 9.73 0.32
N PRO A 14 -4.86 10.32 -0.80
CA PRO A 14 -5.62 11.34 -1.52
C PRO A 14 -7.07 10.91 -1.78
N GLY A 15 -8.05 11.77 -1.43
CA GLY A 15 -9.48 11.47 -1.56
C GLY A 15 -10.06 10.43 -0.57
N HIS A 16 -9.31 10.04 0.46
CA HIS A 16 -9.71 9.08 1.49
C HIS A 16 -9.69 9.72 2.89
N GLY A 17 -10.31 9.03 3.85
CA GLY A 17 -10.47 9.52 5.22
C GLY A 17 -11.13 10.90 5.26
N ASP A 18 -10.50 11.85 5.94
CA ASP A 18 -11.00 13.22 6.07
C ASP A 18 -10.62 14.13 4.89
N ARG A 19 -9.88 13.59 3.90
CA ARG A 19 -9.42 14.37 2.75
C ARG A 19 -10.55 14.61 1.76
N THR A 20 -10.61 15.84 1.24
CA THR A 20 -11.56 16.23 0.21
C THR A 20 -11.32 15.40 -1.06
N ARG A 21 -12.39 14.89 -1.66
CA ARG A 21 -12.34 14.17 -2.93
C ARG A 21 -12.32 15.13 -4.10
N THR A 22 -11.51 14.81 -5.09
CA THR A 22 -11.54 15.48 -6.39
C THR A 22 -12.70 14.96 -7.24
N THR A 23 -13.01 15.66 -8.32
CA THR A 23 -13.98 15.17 -9.32
C THR A 23 -13.56 13.81 -9.90
N GLU A 24 -12.27 13.58 -10.09
CA GLU A 24 -11.73 12.30 -10.57
C GLU A 24 -11.97 11.18 -9.55
N ASP A 25 -11.74 11.44 -8.26
CA ASP A 25 -12.01 10.47 -7.19
C ASP A 25 -13.50 10.09 -7.14
N GLU A 26 -14.40 11.08 -7.26
CA GLU A 26 -15.84 10.82 -7.27
C GLU A 26 -16.29 10.05 -8.52
N GLN A 27 -15.74 10.39 -9.70
CA GLN A 27 -16.04 9.67 -10.94
C GLN A 27 -15.59 8.21 -10.87
N ALA A 28 -14.35 7.95 -10.43
CA ALA A 28 -13.84 6.59 -10.28
C ALA A 28 -14.71 5.76 -9.32
N ARG A 29 -15.18 6.35 -8.22
CA ARG A 29 -16.10 5.69 -7.29
C ARG A 29 -17.48 5.42 -7.90
N ALA A 30 -18.00 6.34 -8.71
CA ALA A 30 -19.26 6.13 -9.41
C ALA A 30 -19.13 4.98 -10.42
N ASP A 31 -18.06 4.97 -11.21
CA ASP A 31 -17.79 3.95 -12.22
C ASP A 31 -17.59 2.56 -11.59
N LEU A 32 -16.84 2.46 -10.47
CA LEU A 32 -16.69 1.21 -9.73
C LEU A 32 -18.02 0.67 -9.20
N ARG A 33 -18.87 1.54 -8.64
CA ARG A 33 -20.20 1.15 -8.16
C ARG A 33 -21.10 0.70 -9.32
N GLN A 34 -21.06 1.39 -10.44
CA GLN A 34 -21.82 1.01 -11.63
C GLN A 34 -21.36 -0.34 -12.18
N ALA A 35 -20.05 -0.55 -12.30
CA ALA A 35 -19.48 -1.82 -12.75
C ALA A 35 -19.88 -2.98 -11.82
N GLN A 36 -19.82 -2.76 -10.50
CA GLN A 36 -20.25 -3.75 -9.51
C GLN A 36 -21.74 -4.06 -9.63
N ALA A 37 -22.60 -3.05 -9.72
CA ALA A 37 -24.05 -3.23 -9.87
C ALA A 37 -24.43 -3.96 -11.17
N ALA A 38 -23.65 -3.77 -12.24
CA ALA A 38 -23.83 -4.43 -13.52
C ALA A 38 -23.17 -5.83 -13.58
N GLY A 39 -22.36 -6.22 -12.60
CA GLY A 39 -21.53 -7.43 -12.66
C GLY A 39 -20.43 -7.37 -13.73
N ASP A 40 -20.04 -6.17 -14.18
CA ASP A 40 -19.03 -5.98 -15.21
C ASP A 40 -17.62 -6.02 -14.62
N ALA A 41 -17.07 -7.23 -14.52
CA ALA A 41 -15.72 -7.46 -14.01
C ALA A 41 -14.62 -6.78 -14.85
N GLY A 42 -14.84 -6.61 -16.17
CA GLY A 42 -13.88 -5.98 -17.06
C GLY A 42 -13.78 -4.48 -16.80
N LEU A 43 -14.93 -3.81 -16.71
CA LEU A 43 -14.98 -2.39 -16.35
C LEU A 43 -14.44 -2.17 -14.94
N PHE A 44 -14.86 -2.97 -13.97
CA PHE A 44 -14.40 -2.89 -12.58
C PHE A 44 -12.87 -2.93 -12.50
N LYS A 45 -12.25 -3.95 -13.11
CA LYS A 45 -10.79 -4.07 -13.20
C LYS A 45 -10.15 -2.84 -13.85
N SER A 46 -10.68 -2.39 -14.98
CA SER A 46 -10.08 -1.26 -15.73
C SER A 46 -10.10 0.04 -14.93
N VAL A 47 -11.19 0.32 -14.21
CA VAL A 47 -11.33 1.52 -13.38
C VAL A 47 -10.45 1.40 -12.15
N SER A 48 -10.43 0.24 -11.49
CA SER A 48 -9.55 0.00 -10.34
C SER A 48 -8.09 0.26 -10.69
N LEU A 49 -7.59 -0.30 -11.81
CA LEU A 49 -6.20 -0.13 -12.24
C LEU A 49 -5.83 1.34 -12.48
N ARG A 50 -6.67 2.09 -13.21
CA ARG A 50 -6.43 3.52 -13.45
C ARG A 50 -6.44 4.31 -12.13
N TYR A 51 -7.41 4.01 -11.28
CA TYR A 51 -7.57 4.73 -10.02
C TYR A 51 -6.41 4.47 -9.05
N THR A 52 -5.96 3.22 -8.90
CA THR A 52 -4.83 2.89 -8.03
C THR A 52 -3.52 3.50 -8.51
N ALA A 53 -3.30 3.58 -9.83
CA ALA A 53 -2.13 4.25 -10.39
C ALA A 53 -2.14 5.76 -10.09
N SER A 54 -3.25 6.44 -10.39
CA SER A 54 -3.45 7.88 -10.06
C SER A 54 -3.30 8.17 -8.57
N LEU A 55 -3.78 7.26 -7.70
CA LEU A 55 -3.58 7.38 -6.25
C LEU A 55 -2.10 7.26 -5.85
N ALA A 56 -1.37 6.28 -6.39
CA ALA A 56 0.04 6.09 -6.08
C ALA A 56 0.89 7.28 -6.53
N GLU A 57 0.66 7.80 -7.74
CA GLU A 57 1.35 8.98 -8.27
C GLU A 57 1.21 10.21 -7.35
N ARG A 58 0.03 10.41 -6.77
CA ARG A 58 -0.23 11.52 -5.83
C ARG A 58 0.29 11.24 -4.42
N ALA A 59 0.15 10.01 -3.93
CA ALA A 59 0.46 9.66 -2.54
C ALA A 59 1.96 9.48 -2.29
N VAL A 60 2.73 9.00 -3.28
CA VAL A 60 4.16 8.72 -3.10
C VAL A 60 4.95 9.98 -2.71
N PRO A 61 4.84 11.14 -3.40
CA PRO A 61 5.54 12.35 -2.98
C PRO A 61 5.11 12.86 -1.60
N GLU A 62 3.83 12.71 -1.24
CA GLU A 62 3.32 13.10 0.09
C GLU A 62 3.92 12.23 1.20
N TRP A 63 4.11 10.93 0.94
CA TRP A 63 4.81 10.04 1.85
C TRP A 63 6.29 10.40 2.01
N GLN A 64 6.98 10.76 0.93
CA GLN A 64 8.37 11.21 1.01
C GLN A 64 8.49 12.50 1.83
N ALA A 65 7.60 13.48 1.59
CA ALA A 65 7.56 14.72 2.38
C ALA A 65 7.21 14.45 3.86
N THR A 66 6.35 13.47 4.13
CA THR A 66 6.03 13.03 5.49
C THR A 66 7.26 12.45 6.17
N LEU A 67 8.03 11.62 5.46
CA LEU A 67 9.28 11.06 5.97
C LEU A 67 10.32 12.14 6.26
N ASP A 68 10.45 13.13 5.37
CA ASP A 68 11.33 14.29 5.58
C ASP A 68 10.95 15.02 6.87
N ALA A 69 9.67 15.37 7.02
CA ALA A 69 9.18 16.06 8.22
C ALA A 69 9.37 15.26 9.51
N LEU A 70 9.18 13.93 9.46
CA LEU A 70 9.37 13.06 10.62
C LEU A 70 10.84 12.96 11.04
N GLN A 71 11.77 12.93 10.09
CA GLN A 71 13.20 12.83 10.39
C GLN A 71 13.78 14.12 11.00
N GLU A 72 13.11 15.26 10.82
CA GLU A 72 13.43 16.52 11.51
C GLU A 72 12.99 16.54 12.98
N LEU A 73 12.08 15.64 13.40
CA LEU A 73 11.67 15.53 14.79
C LEU A 73 12.77 14.87 15.62
N SER A 74 13.17 15.52 16.72
CA SER A 74 14.24 15.05 17.60
C SER A 74 14.00 13.65 18.18
N GLU A 75 12.73 13.29 18.38
CA GLU A 75 12.27 12.02 18.92
C GLU A 75 12.40 10.85 17.93
N ILE A 76 12.54 11.15 16.64
CA ILE A 76 12.74 10.16 15.57
C ILE A 76 14.21 10.23 15.12
N GLY A 77 14.65 11.41 14.69
CA GLY A 77 16.00 11.67 14.24
C GLY A 77 16.30 11.21 12.81
N ALA A 78 17.24 11.90 12.16
CA ALA A 78 17.58 11.74 10.75
C ALA A 78 18.10 10.35 10.32
N LYS A 79 18.46 9.48 11.28
CA LYS A 79 19.01 8.14 11.03
C LYS A 79 18.12 7.01 11.52
N ALA A 80 16.91 7.30 12.00
CA ALA A 80 15.99 6.24 12.39
C ALA A 80 15.70 5.32 11.20
N PRO A 81 15.77 3.98 11.38
CA PRO A 81 15.35 3.02 10.37
C PRO A 81 13.85 3.21 10.08
N ILE A 82 13.49 3.20 8.79
CA ILE A 82 12.13 3.41 8.32
C ILE A 82 11.63 2.11 7.67
N GLY A 83 10.50 1.59 8.12
CA GLY A 83 9.78 0.50 7.47
C GLY A 83 8.43 0.96 6.94
N TYR A 84 7.98 0.39 5.82
CA TYR A 84 6.61 0.57 5.33
C TYR A 84 5.75 -0.64 5.72
N GLY A 85 4.53 -0.43 6.21
CA GLY A 85 3.67 -1.55 6.61
C GLY A 85 2.21 -1.18 6.81
N GLY A 86 1.40 -2.16 7.21
CA GLY A 86 -0.02 -1.94 7.55
C GLY A 86 -0.96 -1.68 6.37
N GLY A 87 -0.45 -1.61 5.13
CA GLY A 87 -1.26 -1.50 3.92
C GLY A 87 -1.69 -2.86 3.37
N VAL A 88 -3.00 -3.06 3.21
CA VAL A 88 -3.58 -4.08 2.33
C VAL A 88 -4.19 -3.40 1.11
N SER A 89 -4.36 -4.12 0.00
CA SER A 89 -5.02 -3.59 -1.21
C SER A 89 -4.41 -2.26 -1.69
N LEU A 90 -5.14 -1.13 -1.58
CA LEU A 90 -4.66 0.21 -1.94
C LEU A 90 -3.35 0.61 -1.25
N GLY A 91 -3.16 0.22 0.02
CA GLY A 91 -1.93 0.52 0.73
C GLY A 91 -0.71 -0.17 0.10
N THR A 92 -0.88 -1.33 -0.51
CA THR A 92 0.18 -2.01 -1.27
C THR A 92 0.41 -1.35 -2.62
N ALA A 93 -0.66 -0.92 -3.31
CA ALA A 93 -0.56 -0.23 -4.59
C ALA A 93 0.23 1.10 -4.48
N ILE A 94 0.16 1.78 -3.33
CA ILE A 94 0.98 2.97 -3.00
C ILE A 94 2.36 2.56 -2.47
N GLY A 95 2.39 1.57 -1.59
CA GLY A 95 3.59 1.19 -0.85
C GLY A 95 4.69 0.60 -1.72
N VAL A 96 4.34 -0.24 -2.69
CA VAL A 96 5.32 -0.87 -3.58
C VAL A 96 6.11 0.17 -4.40
N PRO A 97 5.49 1.12 -5.12
CA PRO A 97 6.24 2.15 -5.83
C PRO A 97 7.00 3.07 -4.88
N LEU A 98 6.45 3.40 -3.69
CA LEU A 98 7.17 4.17 -2.67
C LEU A 98 8.46 3.46 -2.26
N THR A 99 8.37 2.22 -1.78
CA THR A 99 9.54 1.47 -1.30
C THR A 99 10.56 1.21 -2.42
N ALA A 100 10.12 1.08 -3.67
CA ALA A 100 11.03 0.93 -4.80
C ALA A 100 11.93 2.16 -5.04
N ILE A 101 11.48 3.36 -4.66
CA ILE A 101 12.19 4.62 -4.91
C ILE A 101 12.71 5.31 -3.64
N GLU A 102 12.22 4.94 -2.47
CA GLU A 102 12.54 5.59 -1.20
C GLU A 102 13.75 4.92 -0.52
N PRO A 103 14.96 5.50 -0.65
CA PRO A 103 16.21 4.86 -0.20
C PRO A 103 16.29 4.69 1.33
N ARG A 104 15.47 5.39 2.11
CA ARG A 104 15.45 5.26 3.57
C ARG A 104 14.69 4.04 4.06
N SER A 105 13.89 3.41 3.19
CA SER A 105 13.15 2.20 3.55
C SER A 105 14.13 1.06 3.83
N THR A 106 13.95 0.37 4.96
CA THR A 106 14.80 -0.75 5.38
C THR A 106 14.04 -2.07 5.48
N ALA A 107 12.70 -2.04 5.45
CA ALA A 107 11.84 -3.22 5.43
C ALA A 107 10.44 -2.85 4.93
N ALA A 108 9.71 -3.81 4.37
CA ALA A 108 8.34 -3.60 3.96
C ALA A 108 7.39 -4.76 4.28
N ILE A 109 6.14 -4.44 4.61
CA ILE A 109 5.04 -5.39 4.75
C ILE A 109 3.91 -4.98 3.81
N PHE A 110 3.48 -5.89 2.95
CA PHE A 110 2.42 -5.65 1.96
C PHE A 110 1.33 -6.71 2.04
N GLY A 111 0.12 -6.35 1.64
CA GLY A 111 -1.00 -7.28 1.49
C GLY A 111 -1.56 -7.37 0.07
N GLY A 112 -2.11 -8.54 -0.29
CA GLY A 112 -2.88 -8.73 -1.53
C GLY A 112 -4.27 -8.08 -1.51
N GLY A 113 -5.18 -8.56 -2.38
CA GLY A 113 -6.57 -8.09 -2.44
C GLY A 113 -6.79 -6.88 -3.36
N PHE A 114 -5.99 -6.75 -4.42
CA PHE A 114 -6.13 -5.69 -5.42
C PHE A 114 -5.61 -6.15 -6.79
N PHE A 115 -5.96 -5.44 -7.85
CA PHE A 115 -5.47 -5.75 -9.19
C PHE A 115 -4.01 -5.33 -9.37
N VAL A 116 -3.15 -6.32 -9.59
CA VAL A 116 -1.72 -6.11 -9.90
C VAL A 116 -1.57 -5.73 -11.37
N HIS A 117 -0.71 -4.75 -11.66
CA HIS A 117 -0.35 -4.32 -13.02
C HIS A 117 1.16 -4.33 -13.24
N GLU A 118 1.57 -4.24 -14.50
CA GLU A 118 2.97 -4.39 -14.94
C GLU A 118 3.93 -3.43 -14.24
N ALA A 119 3.62 -2.13 -14.19
CA ALA A 119 4.47 -1.16 -13.49
C ALA A 119 4.69 -1.49 -11.99
N LEU A 120 3.75 -2.20 -11.35
CA LEU A 120 3.91 -2.65 -9.97
C LEU A 120 4.86 -3.84 -9.85
N ILE A 121 4.82 -4.75 -10.83
CA ILE A 121 5.76 -5.86 -10.96
C ILE A 121 7.17 -5.33 -11.21
N GLU A 122 7.33 -4.34 -12.10
CA GLU A 122 8.61 -3.68 -12.35
C GLU A 122 9.16 -2.97 -11.11
N ALA A 123 8.30 -2.28 -10.35
CA ALA A 123 8.68 -1.67 -9.09
C ALA A 123 9.12 -2.73 -8.06
N ALA A 124 8.36 -3.83 -7.92
CA ALA A 124 8.70 -4.95 -7.03
C ALA A 124 10.06 -5.59 -7.39
N ALA A 125 10.40 -5.68 -8.68
CA ALA A 125 11.67 -6.22 -9.16
C ALA A 125 12.90 -5.39 -8.77
N ARG A 126 12.71 -4.19 -8.19
CA ARG A 126 13.81 -3.33 -7.71
C ARG A 126 14.09 -3.46 -6.22
N PHE A 127 13.33 -4.30 -5.50
CA PHE A 127 13.43 -4.39 -4.06
C PHE A 127 14.73 -5.06 -3.61
N THR A 128 15.41 -4.44 -2.65
CA THR A 128 16.60 -4.99 -1.99
C THR A 128 16.40 -5.17 -0.48
N VAL A 129 15.33 -4.63 0.08
CA VAL A 129 15.00 -4.69 1.50
C VAL A 129 14.21 -5.94 1.85
N PRO A 130 14.29 -6.48 3.08
CA PRO A 130 13.44 -7.57 3.52
C PRO A 130 11.94 -7.26 3.36
N ILE A 131 11.18 -8.25 2.89
CA ILE A 131 9.72 -8.12 2.73
C ILE A 131 8.92 -9.24 3.39
N GLN A 132 7.76 -8.89 3.93
CA GLN A 132 6.71 -9.83 4.28
C GLN A 132 5.46 -9.55 3.45
N PHE A 133 4.94 -10.58 2.78
CA PHE A 133 3.72 -10.50 1.98
C PHE A 133 2.57 -11.27 2.62
N LEU A 134 1.48 -10.58 2.91
CA LEU A 134 0.25 -11.13 3.43
C LEU A 134 -0.67 -11.46 2.25
N LEU A 135 -0.88 -12.75 2.00
CA LEU A 135 -1.68 -13.25 0.89
C LEU A 135 -3.10 -13.59 1.39
N PRO A 136 -4.14 -12.82 1.03
CA PRO A 136 -5.52 -13.26 1.22
C PRO A 136 -5.76 -14.57 0.48
N TRP A 137 -6.32 -15.57 1.16
CA TRP A 137 -6.53 -16.88 0.55
C TRP A 137 -7.64 -16.83 -0.51
N ASP A 138 -8.78 -16.24 -0.16
CA ASP A 138 -9.93 -16.11 -1.06
C ASP A 138 -10.27 -14.63 -1.22
N GLU A 139 -10.49 -14.18 -2.45
CA GLU A 139 -10.84 -12.81 -2.78
C GLU A 139 -11.92 -12.83 -3.86
N GLU A 140 -12.90 -11.93 -3.75
CA GLU A 140 -14.09 -11.92 -4.62
C GLU A 140 -13.76 -11.50 -6.05
N HIS A 141 -12.86 -10.53 -6.21
CA HIS A 141 -12.61 -9.86 -7.49
C HIS A 141 -11.22 -10.13 -8.07
N VAL A 142 -10.28 -10.64 -7.26
CA VAL A 142 -8.88 -10.79 -7.65
C VAL A 142 -8.45 -12.24 -7.55
N VAL A 143 -7.95 -12.78 -8.66
CA VAL A 143 -7.41 -14.14 -8.67
C VAL A 143 -6.13 -14.22 -7.85
N ARG A 144 -6.03 -15.23 -6.99
CA ARG A 144 -4.87 -15.48 -6.11
C ARG A 144 -3.54 -15.47 -6.86
N GLN A 145 -3.54 -15.97 -8.10
CA GLN A 145 -2.38 -16.05 -8.96
C GLN A 145 -1.77 -14.67 -9.25
N SER A 146 -2.56 -13.59 -9.31
CA SER A 146 -2.03 -12.24 -9.49
C SER A 146 -1.25 -11.75 -8.26
N ALA A 147 -1.74 -12.04 -7.05
CA ALA A 147 -1.02 -11.73 -5.83
C ALA A 147 0.25 -12.57 -5.66
N LEU A 148 0.23 -13.84 -6.09
CA LEU A 148 1.41 -14.69 -6.14
C LEU A 148 2.46 -14.17 -7.14
N ALA A 149 2.04 -13.74 -8.32
CA ALA A 149 2.94 -13.15 -9.31
C ALA A 149 3.65 -11.89 -8.77
N LEU A 150 2.94 -11.04 -8.00
CA LEU A 150 3.57 -9.91 -7.31
C LEU A 150 4.58 -10.36 -6.26
N PHE A 151 4.25 -11.38 -5.47
CA PHE A 151 5.19 -11.92 -4.49
C PHE A 151 6.47 -12.47 -5.14
N ASP A 152 6.31 -13.19 -6.25
CA ASP A 152 7.43 -13.77 -6.98
C ASP A 152 8.31 -12.69 -7.61
N ALA A 153 7.72 -11.56 -8.04
CA ALA A 153 8.42 -10.42 -8.62
C ALA A 153 9.30 -9.64 -7.63
N PHE A 154 9.06 -9.70 -6.32
CA PHE A 154 9.94 -9.03 -5.36
C PHE A 154 11.37 -9.61 -5.47
N ALA A 155 12.33 -8.76 -5.82
CA ALA A 155 13.74 -9.12 -5.95
C ALA A 155 14.49 -9.23 -4.60
N SER A 156 13.79 -8.99 -3.49
CA SER A 156 14.33 -9.10 -2.13
C SER A 156 14.89 -10.50 -1.86
N GLU A 157 16.13 -10.54 -1.35
CA GLU A 157 16.78 -11.79 -0.90
C GLU A 157 16.08 -12.38 0.34
N GLU A 158 15.49 -11.52 1.17
CA GLU A 158 14.77 -11.90 2.39
C GLU A 158 13.27 -11.66 2.20
N LYS A 159 12.58 -12.59 1.53
CA LYS A 159 11.12 -12.53 1.34
C LYS A 159 10.36 -13.68 1.99
N THR A 160 9.33 -13.33 2.75
CA THR A 160 8.43 -14.29 3.39
C THR A 160 6.98 -14.05 3.00
N ARG A 161 6.15 -15.10 3.03
CA ARG A 161 4.72 -15.03 2.74
C ARG A 161 3.92 -15.70 3.84
N ALA A 162 2.86 -15.04 4.29
CA ALA A 162 1.88 -15.61 5.20
C ALA A 162 0.48 -15.56 4.55
N THR A 163 -0.27 -16.65 4.65
CA THR A 163 -1.67 -16.66 4.24
C THR A 163 -2.51 -15.98 5.32
N ILE A 164 -3.42 -15.09 4.92
CA ILE A 164 -4.40 -14.45 5.80
C ILE A 164 -5.81 -14.80 5.36
N ALA A 165 -6.76 -14.70 6.30
CA ALA A 165 -8.18 -14.83 6.00
C ALA A 165 -8.61 -13.83 4.91
N PRO A 166 -9.67 -14.13 4.13
CA PRO A 166 -10.24 -13.19 3.17
C PRO A 166 -10.50 -11.83 3.83
N SER A 167 -10.34 -10.75 3.07
CA SER A 167 -10.86 -9.46 3.50
C SER A 167 -12.37 -9.56 3.68
N VAL A 168 -12.89 -9.36 4.90
CA VAL A 168 -14.34 -9.41 5.14
C VAL A 168 -14.99 -8.26 4.37
N GLY A 169 -15.97 -8.60 3.53
CA GLY A 169 -16.58 -7.72 2.52
C GLY A 169 -16.79 -6.27 2.95
N SER A 170 -16.35 -5.36 2.10
CA SER A 170 -16.48 -3.92 2.28
C SER A 170 -17.92 -3.43 2.04
N ALA A 171 -18.82 -3.74 2.98
CA ALA A 171 -19.93 -2.84 3.29
C ALA A 171 -19.45 -1.78 4.29
N SER A 172 -18.38 -1.06 3.93
CA SER A 172 -17.97 0.25 4.44
C SER A 172 -16.56 0.51 3.97
N THR A 173 -16.35 1.65 3.32
CA THR A 173 -15.04 2.24 3.09
C THR A 173 -14.46 2.68 4.43
N THR A 174 -13.97 1.75 5.24
CA THR A 174 -13.16 2.06 6.42
C THR A 174 -11.70 1.99 6.04
N SER A 175 -11.08 3.15 6.14
CA SER A 175 -9.67 3.45 5.88
C SER A 175 -8.75 2.45 6.60
N SER A 176 -7.97 1.68 5.84
CA SER A 176 -6.67 1.22 6.34
C SER A 176 -5.63 2.16 5.77
N SER A 177 -5.39 3.26 6.48
CA SER A 177 -4.29 4.17 6.18
C SER A 177 -2.98 3.37 6.31
N PRO A 178 -2.15 3.29 5.27
CA PRO A 178 -0.87 2.62 5.39
C PRO A 178 -0.02 3.31 6.47
N GLY A 179 0.77 2.52 7.18
CA GLY A 179 1.57 2.98 8.31
C GLY A 179 3.06 2.88 8.04
N ILE A 180 3.84 3.86 8.47
CA ILE A 180 5.30 3.77 8.51
C ILE A 180 5.74 3.46 9.94
N LEU A 181 6.66 2.51 10.09
CA LEU A 181 7.23 2.08 11.35
C LEU A 181 8.66 2.63 11.47
N ALA A 182 8.94 3.46 12.47
CA ALA A 182 10.30 3.92 12.79
C ALA A 182 10.74 3.41 14.17
N ARG A 183 11.94 2.84 14.32
CA ARG A 183 12.50 2.51 15.65
C ARG A 183 13.37 3.67 16.16
N PRO A 184 13.24 4.07 17.44
CA PRO A 184 14.22 4.95 18.05
C PRO A 184 15.60 4.26 18.07
N VAL A 185 16.65 5.01 17.77
CA VAL A 185 18.02 4.62 18.11
C VAL A 185 18.16 4.83 19.61
N LEU A 186 18.21 3.75 20.39
CA LEU A 186 18.63 3.84 21.79
C LEU A 186 20.14 4.15 21.85
N PRO A 187 20.59 4.99 22.81
CA PRO A 187 21.99 5.37 22.96
C PRO A 187 22.92 4.20 23.26
#